data_AF-A0A9W5IVQ3-F1
#
_entry.id   AF-A0A9W5IVQ3-F1
#
_cell.length_a   1.000
_cell.length_b   1.000
_cell.length_c   1.000
_cell.angle_alpha   90.00
_cell.angle_beta   90.00
_cell.angle_gamma   90.00
#
_symmetry.space_group_name_H-M   'P 1'
#
loop_
_entity.id
_entity.type
_entity.pdbx_description
1 polymer ?
#
loop_
_entity_poly.entity_id
_entity_poly.type
_entity_poly.pdbx_seq_one_letter_code
_entity_poly.pdbx_strand_id
1 'polypeptide(L)'
;MLDEDYFGEGICHWKPDGFGVAFKATGHPEETKFNFGDFLDDLMEKKTLTKYYWKWSYPYSKREDGTLYSDSVDFGIVSPEIYSAEQHKEMFTITVTLEEVQP
;
A
#
# COMPACT_ATOMS: atom_id res chain seq x y z
N MET A 1 -7.78 42.70 23.11
CA MET A 1 -7.09 41.47 22.71
C MET A 1 -6.65 41.67 21.29
N LEU A 2 -5.34 41.75 21.06
CA LEU A 2 -4.77 41.76 19.72
C LEU A 2 -4.81 40.32 19.22
N ASP A 3 -5.28 40.15 17.99
CA ASP A 3 -5.23 38.87 17.28
C ASP A 3 -3.77 38.41 17.19
N GLU A 4 -3.45 37.23 17.71
CA GLU A 4 -2.06 36.74 17.83
C GLU A 4 -1.48 36.24 16.49
N ASP A 5 -2.27 36.18 15.42
CA ASP A 5 -1.83 35.74 14.10
C ASP A 5 -1.31 36.90 13.23
N TYR A 6 -0.23 37.54 13.69
CA TYR A 6 0.32 38.76 13.08
C TYR A 6 1.01 38.52 11.72
N PHE A 7 1.27 37.26 11.35
CA PHE A 7 1.95 36.86 10.12
C PHE A 7 1.17 35.86 9.24
N GLY A 8 -0.03 35.43 9.65
CA GLY A 8 -0.76 34.36 8.98
C GLY A 8 -0.12 32.97 9.16
N GLU A 9 0.79 32.83 10.13
CA GLU A 9 1.54 31.61 10.43
C GLU A 9 1.09 30.96 11.75
N GLY A 10 0.05 31.49 12.40
CA GLY A 10 -0.50 30.96 13.65
C GLY A 10 -1.20 29.60 13.51
N ILE A 11 -1.39 29.10 12.29
CA ILE A 11 -2.06 27.83 12.01
C ILE A 11 -1.02 26.76 11.62
N CYS A 12 -0.90 25.73 12.46
CA CYS A 12 -0.04 24.60 12.15
C CYS A 12 -0.73 23.68 11.11
N HIS A 13 -0.21 23.67 9.89
CA HIS A 13 -0.65 22.77 8.83
C HIS A 13 0.10 21.44 8.92
N TRP A 14 -0.55 20.41 9.48
CA TRP A 14 0.01 19.07 9.54
C TRP A 14 -0.30 18.31 8.25
N LYS A 15 0.75 17.79 7.60
CA LYS A 15 0.61 16.82 6.50
C LYS A 15 1.31 15.52 6.93
N PRO A 16 0.62 14.37 6.93
CA PRO A 16 1.29 13.08 7.10
C PRO A 16 2.25 12.84 5.95
N ASP A 17 3.48 12.42 6.26
CA ASP A 17 4.52 12.08 5.28
C ASP A 17 4.96 10.62 5.48
N GLY A 18 5.28 9.92 4.39
CA GLY A 18 5.72 8.51 4.42
C GLY A 18 4.66 7.52 4.91
N PHE A 19 3.37 7.84 4.77
CA PHE A 19 2.29 6.95 5.21
C PHE A 19 2.22 5.69 4.33
N GLY A 20 2.20 4.52 4.98
CA GLY A 20 2.12 3.24 4.31
C GLY A 20 1.36 2.19 5.11
N VAL A 21 0.78 1.23 4.39
CA VAL A 21 0.09 0.06 4.98
C VAL A 21 0.64 -1.22 4.35
N ALA A 22 0.47 -2.33 5.07
CA ALA A 22 0.77 -3.65 4.55
C ALA A 22 -0.33 -4.64 4.91
N PHE A 23 -0.66 -5.51 3.98
CA PHE A 23 -1.68 -6.54 4.14
C PHE A 23 -1.04 -7.92 4.28
N LYS A 24 -1.71 -8.78 5.05
CA LYS A 24 -1.39 -10.19 5.24
C LYS A 24 -2.68 -10.99 5.07
N ALA A 25 -2.57 -12.24 4.63
CA ALA A 25 -3.74 -13.07 4.33
C ALA A 25 -4.48 -13.47 5.60
N THR A 26 -3.75 -13.90 6.62
CA THR A 26 -4.29 -14.35 7.91
C THR A 26 -3.68 -13.61 9.10
N GLY A 27 -2.52 -12.96 8.89
CA GLY A 27 -1.80 -12.22 9.93
C GLY A 27 -0.64 -13.00 10.56
N HIS A 28 -0.36 -14.23 10.10
CA HIS A 28 0.80 -15.00 10.59
C HIS A 28 2.12 -14.22 10.39
N PRO A 29 3.05 -14.26 11.36
CA PRO A 29 4.31 -13.52 11.29
C PRO A 29 5.12 -13.77 10.02
N GLU A 30 5.13 -15.00 9.54
CA GLU A 30 5.91 -15.48 8.40
C GLU A 30 5.28 -15.17 7.04
N GLU A 31 4.03 -14.69 7.00
CA GLU A 31 3.37 -14.30 5.74
C GLU A 31 4.05 -13.12 5.07
N THR A 32 4.02 -13.14 3.73
CA THR A 32 4.42 -12.01 2.90
C THR A 32 3.57 -10.79 3.24
N LYS A 33 4.23 -9.65 3.43
CA LYS A 33 3.59 -8.34 3.62
C LYS A 33 3.36 -7.71 2.24
N PHE A 34 2.10 -7.55 1.83
CA PHE A 34 1.74 -6.86 0.58
C PHE A 34 1.63 -5.36 0.82
N ASN A 35 2.62 -4.60 0.35
CA ASN A 35 2.84 -3.23 0.77
C ASN A 35 2.24 -2.17 -0.18
N PHE A 36 1.61 -1.17 0.44
CA PHE A 36 1.30 0.14 -0.12
C PHE A 36 2.14 1.17 0.65
N GLY A 37 3.33 1.46 0.17
CA GLY A 37 4.20 2.51 0.73
C GLY A 37 3.95 3.84 0.06
N ASP A 38 4.09 4.91 0.84
CA ASP A 38 4.03 6.32 0.42
C ASP A 38 2.94 6.62 -0.62
N PHE A 39 1.70 6.26 -0.27
CA PHE A 39 0.57 6.25 -1.21
C PHE A 39 -0.57 7.18 -0.81
N LEU A 40 -0.42 7.94 0.28
CA LEU A 40 -1.51 8.73 0.85
C LEU A 40 -1.92 9.87 -0.09
N ASP A 41 -0.97 10.61 -0.66
CA ASP A 41 -1.27 11.69 -1.61
C ASP A 41 -2.05 11.14 -2.83
N ASP A 42 -1.57 10.03 -3.40
CA ASP A 42 -2.22 9.32 -4.50
C ASP A 42 -3.64 8.85 -4.13
N LEU A 43 -3.82 8.32 -2.91
CA LEU A 43 -5.12 7.86 -2.42
C LEU A 43 -6.08 9.03 -2.20
N MET A 44 -5.58 10.15 -1.66
CA MET A 44 -6.37 11.36 -1.43
C MET A 44 -6.86 11.97 -2.75
N GLU A 45 -6.03 11.93 -3.80
CA GLU A 45 -6.37 12.40 -5.15
C GLU A 45 -7.33 11.43 -5.87
N LYS A 46 -6.96 10.16 -5.98
CA LYS A 46 -7.67 9.17 -6.82
C LYS A 46 -8.84 8.49 -6.11
N LYS A 47 -8.92 8.57 -4.78
CA LYS A 47 -9.87 7.90 -3.87
C LYS A 47 -9.79 6.37 -3.87
N THR A 48 -9.42 5.74 -4.97
CA THR A 48 -9.24 4.31 -5.09
C THR A 48 -7.92 4.02 -5.79
N LEU A 49 -7.14 3.09 -5.23
CA LEU A 49 -5.90 2.61 -5.81
C LEU A 49 -5.93 1.10 -5.90
N THR A 50 -5.40 0.57 -7.00
CA THR A 50 -5.22 -0.86 -7.23
C THR A 50 -3.75 -1.14 -7.51
N LYS A 51 -3.20 -2.12 -6.79
CA LYS A 51 -1.88 -2.70 -7.10
C LYS A 51 -2.03 -4.17 -7.44
N TYR A 52 -1.13 -4.63 -8.30
CA TYR A 52 -1.05 -6.02 -8.74
C TYR A 52 0.13 -6.69 -8.05
N TYR A 53 -0.10 -7.92 -7.60
CA TYR A 53 0.85 -8.73 -6.84
C TYR A 53 0.91 -10.12 -7.44
N TRP A 54 2.02 -10.82 -7.25
CA TRP A 54 2.20 -12.14 -7.84
C TRP A 54 1.60 -13.24 -6.96
N LYS A 55 0.92 -14.22 -7.57
CA LYS A 55 0.35 -15.35 -6.82
C LYS A 55 1.39 -16.19 -6.09
N TRP A 56 2.61 -16.28 -6.62
CA TRP A 56 3.68 -17.07 -5.99
C TRP A 56 4.13 -16.52 -4.63
N SER A 57 3.87 -15.23 -4.34
CA SER A 57 4.18 -14.62 -3.05
C SER A 57 3.04 -14.76 -2.03
N TYR A 58 1.87 -15.29 -2.44
CA TYR A 58 0.69 -15.45 -1.59
C TYR A 58 0.49 -16.89 -1.07
N PRO A 59 0.19 -17.08 0.24
CA PRO A 59 0.37 -16.12 1.33
C PRO A 59 1.84 -16.05 1.79
N TYR A 60 2.69 -17.00 1.35
CA TYR A 60 4.09 -17.11 1.73
C TYR A 60 4.98 -17.14 0.49
N SER A 61 5.92 -16.21 0.40
CA SER A 61 7.01 -16.29 -0.55
C SER A 61 7.98 -17.41 -0.14
N LYS A 62 8.29 -18.28 -1.09
CA LYS A 62 9.19 -19.43 -0.88
C LYS A 62 10.46 -19.30 -1.69
N ARG A 63 11.56 -19.77 -1.13
CA ARG A 63 12.83 -19.99 -1.82
C ARG A 63 12.74 -21.22 -2.72
N GLU A 64 13.73 -21.39 -3.58
CA GLU A 64 13.82 -22.56 -4.48
C GLU A 64 13.84 -23.89 -3.73
N ASP A 65 14.41 -23.92 -2.52
CA ASP A 65 14.44 -25.11 -1.65
C ASP A 65 13.12 -25.37 -0.88
N GLY A 66 12.09 -24.53 -1.11
CA GLY A 66 10.78 -24.63 -0.47
C GLY A 66 10.69 -23.98 0.92
N THR A 67 11.79 -23.48 1.47
CA THR A 67 11.78 -22.74 2.75
C THR A 67 11.18 -21.33 2.57
N LEU A 68 10.65 -20.76 3.65
CA LEU A 68 10.04 -19.43 3.60
C LEU A 68 11.11 -18.34 3.63
N TYR A 69 10.86 -17.23 2.94
CA TYR A 69 11.59 -15.99 3.20
C TYR A 69 11.16 -15.42 4.55
N SER A 70 12.12 -15.14 5.44
CA SER A 70 11.88 -14.34 6.64
C SER A 70 11.58 -12.89 6.24
N ASP A 71 10.50 -12.31 6.77
CA ASP A 71 10.10 -10.91 6.52
C ASP A 71 9.91 -10.54 5.04
N SER A 72 9.34 -11.45 4.25
CA SER A 72 9.03 -11.16 2.85
C SER A 72 8.09 -9.95 2.72
N VAL A 73 8.44 -9.03 1.83
CA VAL A 73 7.62 -7.87 1.44
C VAL A 73 7.47 -7.88 -0.07
N ASP A 74 6.22 -7.81 -0.54
CA ASP A 74 5.90 -7.62 -1.95
C ASP A 74 5.33 -6.20 -2.12
N PHE A 75 5.99 -5.37 -2.93
CA PHE A 75 5.61 -3.97 -3.16
C PHE A 75 4.55 -3.81 -4.26
N GLY A 76 4.28 -4.89 -4.99
CA GLY A 76 3.38 -4.92 -6.13
C GLY A 76 3.82 -3.98 -7.25
N ILE A 77 2.96 -3.83 -8.23
CA ILE A 77 3.12 -2.92 -9.37
C ILE A 77 1.83 -2.14 -9.61
N VAL A 78 1.96 -0.93 -10.16
CA VAL A 78 0.82 -0.07 -10.48
C VAL A 78 0.29 -0.28 -11.91
N SER A 79 1.16 -0.70 -12.84
CA SER A 79 0.78 -0.99 -14.23
C SER A 79 1.22 -2.38 -14.63
N PRO A 80 0.29 -3.35 -14.76
CA PRO A 80 0.61 -4.69 -15.21
C PRO A 80 0.81 -4.74 -16.72
N GLU A 81 0.50 -3.68 -17.47
CA GLU A 81 0.54 -3.64 -18.95
C GLU A 81 1.92 -3.94 -19.54
N ILE A 82 2.99 -3.78 -18.74
CA ILE A 82 4.35 -4.17 -19.12
C ILE A 82 4.53 -5.70 -19.20
N TYR A 83 3.56 -6.47 -18.72
CA TYR A 83 3.54 -7.93 -18.71
C TYR A 83 2.55 -8.49 -19.71
N SER A 84 2.82 -9.71 -20.19
CA SER A 84 1.94 -10.45 -21.10
C SER A 84 0.61 -10.85 -20.44
N ALA A 85 -0.40 -11.15 -21.26
CA ALA A 85 -1.69 -11.63 -20.79
C ALA A 85 -1.60 -12.94 -19.97
N GLU A 86 -0.65 -13.83 -20.29
CA GLU A 86 -0.41 -15.03 -19.47
C GLU A 86 0.16 -14.68 -18.10
N GLN A 87 1.09 -13.72 -18.03
CA GLN A 87 1.64 -13.26 -16.74
C GLN A 87 0.58 -12.58 -15.87
N HIS A 88 -0.40 -11.88 -16.47
CA HIS A 88 -1.51 -11.30 -15.70
C HIS A 88 -2.34 -12.36 -14.98
N LYS A 89 -2.48 -13.57 -15.54
CA LYS A 89 -3.19 -14.69 -14.89
C LYS A 89 -2.47 -15.16 -13.64
N GLU A 90 -1.16 -14.92 -13.53
CA GLU A 90 -0.34 -15.24 -12.36
C GLU A 90 -0.31 -14.11 -11.32
N MET A 91 -1.16 -13.10 -11.48
CA MET A 91 -1.31 -11.99 -10.55
C MET A 91 -2.67 -12.01 -9.84
N PHE A 92 -2.72 -11.31 -8.72
CA PHE A 92 -3.95 -10.90 -8.05
C PHE A 92 -3.85 -9.41 -7.69
N THR A 93 -4.96 -8.80 -7.31
CA THR A 93 -5.00 -7.37 -6.98
C THR A 93 -5.38 -7.16 -5.52
N ILE A 94 -4.83 -6.10 -4.95
CA ILE A 94 -5.38 -5.47 -3.74
C ILE A 94 -5.84 -4.07 -4.15
N THR A 95 -7.07 -3.74 -3.78
CA THR A 95 -7.67 -2.44 -4.03
C THR A 95 -7.98 -1.78 -2.69
N VAL A 96 -7.53 -0.55 -2.54
CA VAL A 96 -7.77 0.29 -1.36
C VAL A 96 -8.64 1.46 -1.79
N THR A 97 -9.75 1.67 -1.10
CA THR A 97 -10.67 2.79 -1.33
C THR A 97 -10.76 3.62 -0.06
N LEU A 98 -10.63 4.93 -0.22
CA LEU A 98 -10.82 5.92 0.83
C LEU A 98 -12.29 6.29 0.89
N GLU A 99 -12.93 5.99 2.01
CA GLU A 99 -14.30 6.38 2.31
C GLU A 99 -14.31 7.31 3.52
N GLU A 100 -15.05 8.41 3.40
CA GLU A 100 -15.27 9.33 4.53
C GLU A 100 -16.34 8.73 5.43
N VAL A 101 -15.98 8.46 6.68
CA VAL A 101 -16.92 7.95 7.69
C VAL A 101 -17.54 9.15 8.39
N GLN A 102 -18.85 9.34 8.22
CA GLN A 102 -19.58 10.35 9.00
C GLN A 102 -19.75 9.87 10.45
N PRO A 103 -19.54 10.74 11.45
CA PRO A 103 -19.74 10.41 12.85
C PRO A 103 -21.22 10.22 13.24
#